data_AF-A0A9P0EGE2-F1
#
_entry.id   AF-A0A9P0EGE2-F1
#
_cell.length_a   1.000
_cell.length_b   1.000
_cell.length_c   1.000
_cell.angle_alpha   90.00
_cell.angle_beta   90.00
_cell.angle_gamma   90.00
#
_symmetry.space_group_name_H-M   'P 1'
#
loop_
_entity.id
_entity.type
_entity.pdbx_description
1 polymer ?
#
loop_
_entity_poly.entity_id
_entity_poly.type
_entity_poly.pdbx_seq_one_letter_code
_entity_poly.pdbx_strand_id
1 'polypeptide(L)'
;MTKSSSDLEKQPDLSTDQTDQTTDVEPSAEAGADISPAPDGGRVAWLVAVGACCTSFAGLGFANSTGIFIEYYLSHQLQGRTPDDIAWIGSLSNFIQFASGCIGGPLFDRYGAWVIRPAALLYLLAIMMTSLCHEYWQFMLAQGVLLGIGMGGLMFPALAAVSQWFDKKRAAALGVTISGSSIGGVVIPIVFSKLLNGSSLGFGWSVRIVGFIMMPFLLFSCVFIKARLPPKVSNFFDWGAFKQTEFCLLACAMFFMMLGVFTPLFYIPTLAVSRGMDATLASYLLAIINAASIFGRIIPGVLADKLGPSNVFSVAGIVTGVIVCCLDKPSGTAEFVVYCIFIGFCSGTVISGGSAALARTVKNPQLMGTYLGMGMGLSSVAVLIGPPINGRLLDQYGFLSVGLFSGLVCLAGGGIALLSKVFSPHGVISKF
;
A
#
# COMPACT_ATOMS: atom_id res chain seq x y z
N MET A 1 14.27 90.59 -37.41
CA MET A 1 13.09 91.41 -37.78
C MET A 1 12.31 90.67 -38.84
N THR A 2 11.06 90.33 -38.51
CA THR A 2 9.90 90.13 -39.40
C THR A 2 10.04 89.24 -40.64
N LYS A 3 9.42 88.04 -40.58
CA LYS A 3 8.65 87.53 -41.71
C LYS A 3 7.28 87.05 -41.23
N SER A 4 6.26 87.68 -41.82
CA SER A 4 4.84 87.44 -41.66
C SER A 4 4.39 86.28 -42.56
N SER A 5 3.48 85.46 -42.00
CA SER A 5 2.33 84.72 -42.57
C SER A 5 1.96 84.96 -44.04
N SER A 6 1.33 84.05 -44.78
CA SER A 6 0.67 82.74 -44.54
C SER A 6 0.18 82.21 -45.90
N ASP A 7 -0.05 80.90 -46.03
CA ASP A 7 -1.19 80.25 -46.75
C ASP A 7 -1.08 78.71 -46.54
N LEU A 8 -1.90 78.12 -45.66
CA LEU A 8 -3.09 77.26 -45.95
C LEU A 8 -2.69 75.89 -46.59
N GLU A 9 -2.98 74.70 -46.06
CA GLU A 9 -4.25 74.16 -45.53
C GLU A 9 -4.07 72.79 -44.80
N LYS A 10 -4.88 72.58 -43.75
CA LYS A 10 -5.52 71.34 -43.22
C LYS A 10 -4.69 70.17 -42.61
N GLN A 11 -4.79 70.01 -41.28
CA GLN A 11 -5.42 68.84 -40.62
C GLN A 11 -5.76 69.15 -39.13
N PRO A 12 -6.81 68.54 -38.55
CA PRO A 12 -7.53 69.07 -37.38
C PRO A 12 -6.95 68.61 -36.02
N ASP A 13 -6.80 69.58 -35.12
CA ASP A 13 -7.44 69.68 -33.80
C ASP A 13 -7.90 68.39 -33.10
N LEU A 14 -7.32 68.09 -31.92
CA LEU A 14 -7.95 68.35 -30.61
C LEU A 14 -7.23 67.59 -29.47
N SER A 15 -6.85 68.39 -28.47
CA SER A 15 -6.63 68.07 -27.05
C SER A 15 -6.98 66.65 -26.58
N THR A 16 -6.05 65.99 -25.89
CA THR A 16 -6.37 64.84 -25.03
C THR A 16 -5.74 65.03 -23.66
N ASP A 17 -6.62 65.13 -22.66
CA ASP A 17 -6.34 64.89 -21.24
C ASP A 17 -5.46 63.64 -21.08
N GLN A 18 -4.27 63.80 -20.53
CA GLN A 18 -3.55 62.67 -19.92
C GLN A 18 -4.17 62.43 -18.55
N THR A 19 -5.23 61.61 -18.55
CA THR A 19 -5.79 61.06 -17.32
C THR A 19 -4.85 59.99 -16.81
N ASP A 20 -4.45 60.15 -15.56
CA ASP A 20 -3.70 59.20 -14.74
C ASP A 20 -4.47 57.86 -14.68
N GLN A 21 -4.15 56.92 -15.58
CA GLN A 21 -4.60 55.53 -15.47
C GLN A 21 -3.54 54.75 -14.71
N THR A 22 -3.72 54.72 -13.39
CA THR A 22 -3.29 53.61 -12.55
C THR A 22 -3.91 52.34 -13.10
N THR A 23 -3.16 51.62 -13.95
CA THR A 23 -3.42 50.20 -14.20
C THR A 23 -3.21 49.47 -12.87
N ASP A 24 -4.30 49.28 -12.14
CA ASP A 24 -4.43 48.23 -11.14
C ASP A 24 -4.12 46.90 -11.86
N VAL A 25 -2.87 46.48 -11.75
CA VAL A 25 -2.48 45.11 -12.03
C VAL A 25 -3.10 44.29 -10.91
N GLU A 26 -4.34 43.84 -11.13
CA GLU A 26 -4.86 42.68 -10.42
C GLU A 26 -3.77 41.61 -10.47
N PRO A 27 -3.38 41.02 -9.32
CA PRO A 27 -2.44 39.93 -9.33
C PRO A 27 -3.10 38.81 -10.11
N SER A 28 -2.60 38.57 -11.32
CA SER A 28 -2.98 37.47 -12.17
C SER A 28 -2.93 36.20 -11.34
N ALA A 29 -4.12 35.67 -11.04
CA ALA A 29 -4.28 34.34 -10.51
C ALA A 29 -3.45 33.43 -11.42
N GLU A 30 -2.40 32.84 -10.86
CA GLU A 30 -1.59 31.83 -11.55
C GLU A 30 -2.57 30.82 -12.15
N ALA A 31 -2.59 30.76 -13.48
CA ALA A 31 -3.43 29.85 -14.25
C ALA A 31 -3.03 28.41 -13.86
N GLY A 32 -3.71 27.86 -12.86
CA GLY A 32 -3.69 26.44 -12.57
C GLY A 32 -4.21 25.75 -13.83
N ALA A 33 -3.37 24.91 -14.45
CA ALA A 33 -3.80 24.06 -15.54
C ALA A 33 -5.16 23.44 -15.18
N ASP A 34 -6.16 23.60 -16.05
CA ASP A 34 -7.51 23.08 -15.85
C ASP A 34 -7.46 21.55 -15.72
N ILE A 35 -7.27 21.05 -14.50
CA ILE A 35 -7.19 19.63 -14.22
C ILE A 35 -8.62 19.11 -14.35
N SER A 36 -8.90 18.45 -15.48
CA SER A 36 -10.18 17.76 -15.69
C SER A 36 -10.54 16.88 -14.47
N PRO A 37 -11.83 16.70 -14.14
CA PRO A 37 -12.25 15.82 -13.07
C PRO A 37 -11.93 14.35 -13.39
N ALA A 38 -11.75 13.52 -12.36
CA ALA A 38 -11.45 12.11 -12.56
C ALA A 38 -12.52 11.39 -13.39
N PRO A 39 -12.12 10.53 -14.34
CA PRO A 39 -13.08 9.84 -15.21
C PRO A 39 -13.93 8.79 -14.47
N ASP A 40 -13.51 8.34 -13.28
CA ASP A 40 -14.26 7.38 -12.44
C ASP A 40 -14.70 6.09 -13.18
N GLY A 41 -13.89 5.69 -14.15
CA GLY A 41 -14.13 4.54 -15.02
C GLY A 41 -13.51 4.68 -16.41
N GLY A 42 -14.00 3.86 -17.33
CA GLY A 42 -13.47 3.75 -18.69
C GLY A 42 -12.36 2.69 -18.83
N ARG A 43 -12.09 2.30 -20.07
CA ARG A 43 -11.15 1.20 -20.38
C ARG A 43 -9.76 1.48 -19.82
N VAL A 44 -9.26 2.71 -19.96
CA VAL A 44 -7.91 3.08 -19.50
C VAL A 44 -7.81 3.03 -17.98
N ALA A 45 -8.77 3.61 -17.24
CA ALA A 45 -8.74 3.62 -15.78
C ALA A 45 -8.76 2.19 -15.19
N TRP A 46 -9.58 1.30 -15.75
CA TRP A 46 -9.61 -0.10 -15.31
C TRP A 46 -8.37 -0.89 -15.72
N LEU A 47 -7.77 -0.61 -16.88
CA LEU A 47 -6.48 -1.20 -17.24
C LEU A 47 -5.36 -0.77 -16.27
N VAL A 48 -5.38 0.49 -15.81
CA VAL A 48 -4.46 0.97 -14.77
C VAL A 48 -4.71 0.24 -13.45
N ALA A 49 -5.96 0.09 -13.03
CA ALA A 49 -6.31 -0.63 -11.79
C ALA A 49 -5.91 -2.11 -11.83
N VAL A 50 -6.11 -2.79 -12.97
CA VAL A 50 -5.67 -4.18 -13.19
C VAL A 50 -4.15 -4.26 -13.24
N GLY A 51 -3.47 -3.31 -13.89
CA GLY A 51 -2.01 -3.23 -13.86
C GLY A 51 -1.47 -3.08 -12.43
N ALA A 52 -2.07 -2.21 -11.62
CA ALA A 52 -1.73 -2.08 -10.21
C ALA A 52 -2.09 -3.34 -9.38
N CYS A 53 -3.12 -4.08 -9.79
CA CYS A 53 -3.45 -5.39 -9.22
C CYS A 53 -2.35 -6.42 -9.49
N CYS A 54 -1.79 -6.43 -10.71
CA CYS A 54 -0.68 -7.27 -11.10
C CYS A 54 0.60 -7.00 -10.29
N THR A 55 0.92 -5.73 -9.98
CA THR A 55 2.07 -5.41 -9.10
C THR A 55 1.85 -5.93 -7.68
N SER A 56 0.62 -5.77 -7.16
CA SER A 56 0.24 -6.26 -5.82
C SER A 56 0.29 -7.79 -5.74
N PHE A 57 -0.13 -8.48 -6.81
CA PHE A 57 -0.04 -9.94 -6.95
C PHE A 57 1.40 -10.44 -6.86
N ALA A 58 2.30 -9.88 -7.66
CA ALA A 58 3.70 -10.29 -7.69
C ALA A 58 4.38 -10.05 -6.34
N GLY A 59 4.25 -8.84 -5.82
CA GLY A 59 4.97 -8.39 -4.65
C GLY A 59 4.64 -9.08 -3.34
N LEU A 60 3.38 -8.97 -2.93
CA LEU A 60 2.92 -9.53 -1.66
C LEU A 60 2.67 -11.04 -1.75
N GLY A 61 2.47 -11.60 -2.95
CA GLY A 61 2.44 -13.04 -3.14
C GLY A 61 3.76 -13.71 -2.76
N PHE A 62 4.89 -13.13 -3.19
CA PHE A 62 6.21 -13.60 -2.78
C PHE A 62 6.44 -13.41 -1.26
N ALA A 63 6.09 -12.24 -0.71
CA ALA A 63 6.26 -11.95 0.72
C ALA A 63 5.45 -12.89 1.63
N ASN A 64 4.27 -13.34 1.19
CA ASN A 64 3.46 -14.33 1.89
C ASN A 64 4.08 -15.74 1.89
N SER A 65 5.13 -16.00 1.10
CA SER A 65 5.86 -17.27 1.07
C SER A 65 7.01 -17.33 2.08
N THR A 66 7.19 -16.30 2.92
CA THR A 66 8.28 -16.20 3.92
C THR A 66 8.37 -17.44 4.82
N GLY A 67 7.24 -18.00 5.26
CA GLY A 67 7.23 -19.22 6.09
C GLY A 67 7.88 -20.43 5.40
N ILE A 68 7.59 -20.62 4.10
CA ILE A 68 8.17 -21.70 3.30
C ILE A 68 9.68 -21.49 3.12
N PHE A 69 10.10 -20.24 2.92
CA PHE A 69 11.52 -19.91 2.84
C PHE A 69 12.26 -20.20 4.15
N ILE A 70 11.68 -19.85 5.31
CA ILE A 70 12.30 -20.13 6.61
C ILE A 70 12.53 -21.63 6.78
N GLU A 71 11.50 -22.45 6.55
CA GLU A 71 11.59 -23.91 6.66
C GLU A 71 12.63 -24.49 5.71
N TYR A 72 12.63 -24.05 4.44
CA TYR A 72 13.58 -24.52 3.45
C TYR A 72 15.03 -24.12 3.79
N TYR A 73 15.25 -22.88 4.21
CA TYR A 73 16.59 -22.39 4.54
C TYR A 73 17.17 -23.09 5.77
N LEU A 74 16.37 -23.34 6.81
CA LEU A 74 16.80 -24.09 8.00
C LEU A 74 17.20 -25.53 7.67
N SER A 75 16.52 -26.14 6.70
CA SER A 75 16.77 -27.53 6.28
C SER A 75 17.85 -27.66 5.21
N HIS A 76 18.28 -26.57 4.56
CA HIS A 76 19.22 -26.61 3.42
C HIS A 76 20.33 -25.55 3.52
N GLN A 77 20.22 -24.41 2.83
CA GLN A 77 21.35 -23.48 2.64
C GLN A 77 21.86 -22.85 3.93
N LEU A 78 20.99 -22.62 4.91
CA LEU A 78 21.31 -21.92 6.16
C LEU A 78 21.24 -22.87 7.38
N GLN A 79 21.55 -24.15 7.16
CA GLN A 79 21.71 -25.12 8.25
C GLN A 79 22.68 -24.55 9.31
N GLY A 80 22.24 -24.54 10.57
CA GLY A 80 23.03 -24.01 11.70
C GLY A 80 22.71 -22.55 12.09
N ARG A 81 21.83 -21.85 11.37
CA ARG A 81 21.26 -20.57 11.81
C ARG A 81 20.01 -20.78 12.67
N THR A 82 19.67 -19.79 13.48
CA THR A 82 18.43 -19.84 14.26
C THR A 82 17.22 -19.42 13.40
N PRO A 83 16.00 -19.88 13.72
CA PRO A 83 14.79 -19.41 13.03
C PRO A 83 14.61 -17.89 13.09
N ASP A 84 15.02 -17.26 14.20
CA ASP A 84 14.96 -15.80 14.40
C ASP A 84 15.90 -15.07 13.41
N ASP A 85 17.14 -15.55 13.26
CA ASP A 85 18.09 -14.99 12.29
C ASP A 85 17.49 -14.96 10.87
N ILE A 86 16.83 -16.05 10.46
CA ILE A 86 16.29 -16.15 9.10
C ILE A 86 15.02 -15.30 8.93
N ALA A 87 14.20 -15.17 9.98
CA ALA A 87 13.00 -14.34 9.96
C ALA A 87 13.30 -12.85 9.74
N TRP A 88 14.51 -12.38 10.08
CA TRP A 88 14.96 -11.01 9.78
C TRP A 88 14.99 -10.69 8.29
N ILE A 89 15.22 -11.67 7.41
CA ILE A 89 15.26 -11.45 5.95
C ILE A 89 13.89 -10.95 5.47
N GLY A 90 12.81 -11.65 5.85
CA GLY A 90 11.44 -11.27 5.48
C GLY A 90 10.99 -9.99 6.18
N SER A 91 11.34 -9.82 7.45
CA SER A 91 10.99 -8.64 8.24
C SER A 91 11.62 -7.36 7.68
N LEU A 92 12.91 -7.44 7.31
CA LEU A 92 13.61 -6.32 6.66
C LEU A 92 13.00 -6.00 5.30
N SER A 93 12.64 -7.02 4.52
CA SER A 93 11.96 -6.84 3.22
C SER A 93 10.66 -6.07 3.35
N ASN A 94 9.81 -6.46 4.30
CA ASN A 94 8.55 -5.77 4.58
C ASN A 94 8.77 -4.35 5.11
N PHE A 95 9.72 -4.16 6.03
CA PHE A 95 10.07 -2.82 6.52
C PHE A 95 10.49 -1.89 5.37
N ILE A 96 11.46 -2.33 4.55
CA ILE A 96 11.96 -1.54 3.42
C ILE A 96 10.86 -1.32 2.39
N GLN A 97 10.01 -2.32 2.12
CA GLN A 97 8.86 -2.17 1.23
C GLN A 97 8.01 -0.98 1.66
N PHE A 98 7.53 -0.94 2.90
CA PHE A 98 6.69 0.16 3.37
C PHE A 98 7.47 1.48 3.49
N ALA A 99 8.71 1.45 4.02
CA ALA A 99 9.53 2.64 4.20
C ALA A 99 9.87 3.32 2.86
N SER A 100 10.03 2.52 1.81
CA SER A 100 10.21 3.01 0.44
C SER A 100 9.02 3.82 -0.05
N GLY A 101 7.85 3.78 0.59
CA GLY A 101 6.72 4.65 0.28
C GLY A 101 7.03 6.13 0.37
N CYS A 102 7.84 6.55 1.36
CA CYS A 102 8.31 7.92 1.50
C CYS A 102 9.14 8.41 0.30
N ILE A 103 9.64 7.49 -0.54
CA ILE A 103 10.47 7.79 -1.71
C ILE A 103 9.68 7.50 -2.99
N GLY A 104 9.04 6.34 -3.09
CA GLY A 104 8.30 5.87 -4.25
C GLY A 104 7.09 6.75 -4.60
N GLY A 105 6.38 7.24 -3.58
CA GLY A 105 5.28 8.20 -3.78
C GLY A 105 5.74 9.50 -4.46
N PRO A 106 6.69 10.24 -3.88
CA PRO A 106 7.22 11.46 -4.50
C PRO A 106 7.88 11.24 -5.87
N LEU A 107 8.54 10.09 -6.07
CA LEU A 107 9.10 9.73 -7.37
C LEU A 107 8.00 9.60 -8.42
N PHE A 108 6.85 9.01 -8.08
CA PHE A 108 5.69 8.97 -8.97
C PHE A 108 5.15 10.36 -9.28
N ASP A 109 5.07 11.25 -8.29
CA ASP A 109 4.59 12.62 -8.53
C ASP A 109 5.54 13.41 -9.46
N ARG A 110 6.86 13.14 -9.41
CA ARG A 110 7.89 13.77 -10.26
C ARG A 110 8.04 13.20 -11.67
N TYR A 111 7.92 11.89 -11.81
CA TYR A 111 8.25 11.18 -13.06
C TYR A 111 7.07 10.41 -13.65
N GLY A 112 5.90 10.45 -13.00
CA GLY A 112 4.71 9.69 -13.37
C GLY A 112 4.95 8.18 -13.27
N ALA A 113 4.23 7.42 -14.10
CA ALA A 113 4.29 5.96 -14.09
C ALA A 113 5.63 5.36 -14.59
N TRP A 114 6.55 6.18 -15.12
CA TRP A 114 7.85 5.68 -15.60
C TRP A 114 8.69 5.03 -14.51
N VAL A 115 8.51 5.42 -13.25
CA VAL A 115 9.25 4.88 -12.09
C VAL A 115 8.96 3.39 -11.83
N ILE A 116 7.85 2.87 -12.33
CA ILE A 116 7.44 1.47 -12.16
C ILE A 116 8.36 0.53 -12.94
N ARG A 117 8.91 0.97 -14.08
CA ARG A 117 9.75 0.14 -14.97
C ARG A 117 11.08 -0.26 -14.34
N PRO A 118 11.92 0.67 -13.83
CA PRO A 118 13.14 0.28 -13.14
C PRO A 118 12.84 -0.51 -11.85
N ALA A 119 11.76 -0.21 -11.13
CA ALA A 119 11.35 -0.95 -9.95
C ALA A 119 10.94 -2.41 -10.29
N ALA A 120 10.21 -2.63 -11.39
CA ALA A 120 9.85 -3.96 -11.88
C ALA A 120 11.07 -4.78 -12.25
N LEU A 121 12.03 -4.16 -12.97
CA LEU A 121 13.28 -4.80 -13.33
C LEU A 121 14.10 -5.17 -12.09
N LEU A 122 14.21 -4.25 -11.13
CA LEU A 122 14.92 -4.49 -9.88
C LEU A 122 14.28 -5.61 -9.07
N TYR A 123 12.94 -5.63 -8.97
CA TYR A 123 12.20 -6.66 -8.25
C TYR A 123 12.39 -8.04 -8.89
N LEU A 124 12.28 -8.12 -10.21
CA LEU A 124 12.50 -9.38 -10.93
C LEU A 124 13.96 -9.84 -10.82
N LEU A 125 14.91 -8.92 -10.95
CA LEU A 125 16.33 -9.20 -10.74
C LEU A 125 16.58 -9.72 -9.32
N ALA A 126 15.99 -9.11 -8.31
CA ALA A 126 16.12 -9.54 -6.92
C ALA A 126 15.67 -11.00 -6.74
N ILE A 127 14.51 -11.38 -7.30
CA ILE A 127 14.03 -12.78 -7.30
C ILE A 127 15.03 -13.71 -7.99
N MET A 128 15.53 -13.31 -9.17
CA MET A 128 16.51 -14.13 -9.90
C MET A 128 17.84 -14.25 -9.14
N MET A 129 18.28 -13.21 -8.43
CA MET A 129 19.48 -13.24 -7.59
C MET A 129 19.28 -14.10 -6.34
N THR A 130 18.09 -14.10 -5.74
CA THR A 130 17.74 -15.01 -4.64
C THR A 130 17.93 -16.47 -5.05
N SER A 131 17.67 -16.82 -6.32
CA SER A 131 17.89 -18.18 -6.83
C SER A 131 19.35 -18.67 -6.80
N LEU A 132 20.31 -17.74 -6.66
CA LEU A 132 21.75 -18.00 -6.66
C LEU A 132 22.36 -17.93 -5.25
N CYS A 133 21.55 -17.65 -4.24
CA CYS A 133 22.02 -17.42 -2.88
C CYS A 133 22.30 -18.74 -2.14
N HIS A 134 23.42 -18.76 -1.43
CA HIS A 134 23.87 -19.85 -0.55
C HIS A 134 24.18 -19.34 0.87
N GLU A 135 24.59 -18.08 1.00
CA GLU A 135 25.00 -17.48 2.28
C GLU A 135 23.94 -16.52 2.83
N TYR A 136 23.84 -16.41 4.15
CA TYR A 136 22.86 -15.56 4.84
C TYR A 136 22.85 -14.11 4.35
N TRP A 137 24.04 -13.50 4.19
CA TRP A 137 24.15 -12.10 3.75
C TRP A 137 23.65 -11.91 2.31
N GLN A 138 23.75 -12.93 1.45
CA GLN A 138 23.26 -12.89 0.07
C GLN A 138 21.73 -12.84 0.06
N PHE A 139 21.09 -13.67 0.89
CA PHE A 139 19.64 -13.61 1.08
C PHE A 139 19.18 -12.28 1.69
N MET A 140 19.92 -11.74 2.66
CA MET A 140 19.61 -10.44 3.25
C MET A 140 19.66 -9.32 2.20
N LEU A 141 20.66 -9.33 1.31
CA LEU A 141 20.78 -8.34 0.25
C LEU A 141 19.71 -8.54 -0.84
N ALA A 142 19.56 -9.76 -1.38
CA ALA A 142 18.66 -10.02 -2.50
C ALA A 142 17.18 -9.99 -2.08
N GLN A 143 16.80 -10.77 -1.06
CA GLN A 143 15.42 -10.93 -0.61
C GLN A 143 15.00 -9.88 0.42
N GLY A 144 15.91 -9.47 1.31
CA GLY A 144 15.64 -8.39 2.27
C GLY A 144 15.63 -7.03 1.57
N VAL A 145 16.79 -6.56 1.11
CA VAL A 145 16.96 -5.19 0.63
C VAL A 145 16.41 -4.98 -0.78
N LEU A 146 16.93 -5.69 -1.79
CA LEU A 146 16.60 -5.40 -3.19
C LEU A 146 15.12 -5.67 -3.50
N LEU A 147 14.57 -6.78 -2.99
CA LEU A 147 13.18 -7.13 -3.16
C LEU A 147 12.25 -6.16 -2.42
N GLY A 148 12.63 -5.71 -1.22
CA GLY A 148 11.91 -4.67 -0.47
C GLY A 148 11.84 -3.34 -1.23
N ILE A 149 12.99 -2.84 -1.72
CA ILE A 149 13.06 -1.61 -2.53
C ILE A 149 12.24 -1.75 -3.81
N GLY A 150 12.42 -2.85 -4.53
CA GLY A 150 11.70 -3.13 -5.77
C GLY A 150 10.19 -3.12 -5.55
N MET A 151 9.71 -3.77 -4.48
CA MET A 151 8.29 -3.83 -4.19
C MET A 151 7.71 -2.49 -3.73
N GLY A 152 8.42 -1.75 -2.89
CA GLY A 152 8.01 -0.40 -2.52
C GLY A 152 7.92 0.53 -3.75
N GLY A 153 8.91 0.47 -4.64
CA GLY A 153 8.92 1.21 -5.91
C GLY A 153 7.84 0.78 -6.91
N LEU A 154 7.20 -0.37 -6.72
CA LEU A 154 6.05 -0.81 -7.51
C LEU A 154 4.72 -0.43 -6.87
N MET A 155 4.56 -0.69 -5.58
CA MET A 155 3.28 -0.58 -4.87
C MET A 155 2.79 0.87 -4.80
N PHE A 156 3.61 1.80 -4.30
CA PHE A 156 3.15 3.17 -4.05
C PHE A 156 2.86 3.97 -5.32
N PRO A 157 3.72 3.93 -6.36
CA PRO A 157 3.39 4.53 -7.64
C PRO A 157 2.11 3.96 -8.27
N ALA A 158 1.87 2.65 -8.12
CA ALA A 158 0.67 2.01 -8.63
C ALA A 158 -0.59 2.49 -7.90
N LEU A 159 -0.57 2.57 -6.57
CA LEU A 159 -1.70 3.10 -5.77
C LEU A 159 -1.97 4.57 -6.06
N ALA A 160 -0.91 5.37 -6.23
CA ALA A 160 -1.03 6.78 -6.58
C ALA A 160 -1.63 6.97 -7.98
N ALA A 161 -1.19 6.18 -8.97
CA ALA A 161 -1.76 6.19 -10.31
C ALA A 161 -3.26 5.90 -10.28
N VAL A 162 -3.68 4.80 -9.62
CA VAL A 162 -5.11 4.45 -9.50
C VAL A 162 -5.90 5.57 -8.82
N SER A 163 -5.34 6.17 -7.76
CA SER A 163 -6.00 7.27 -7.04
C SER A 163 -6.16 8.55 -7.87
N GLN A 164 -5.35 8.76 -8.92
CA GLN A 164 -5.55 9.88 -9.86
C GLN A 164 -6.68 9.62 -10.87
N TRP A 165 -6.91 8.35 -11.26
CA TRP A 165 -7.93 7.97 -12.25
C TRP A 165 -9.34 7.84 -11.65
N PHE A 166 -9.45 7.65 -10.34
CA PHE A 166 -10.71 7.50 -9.63
C PHE A 166 -10.83 8.50 -8.48
N ASP A 167 -11.99 9.12 -8.35
CA ASP A 167 -12.34 10.02 -7.26
C ASP A 167 -13.56 9.49 -6.49
N LYS A 168 -14.73 9.42 -7.13
CA LYS A 168 -15.96 8.87 -6.53
C LYS A 168 -15.92 7.37 -6.32
N LYS A 169 -15.16 6.64 -7.13
CA LYS A 169 -15.01 5.16 -7.03
C LYS A 169 -13.62 4.75 -6.55
N ARG A 170 -12.91 5.66 -5.87
CA ARG A 170 -11.50 5.48 -5.51
C ARG A 170 -11.30 4.30 -4.57
N ALA A 171 -12.15 4.13 -3.56
CA ALA A 171 -11.99 3.05 -2.59
C ALA A 171 -12.27 1.68 -3.21
N ALA A 172 -13.28 1.55 -4.08
CA ALA A 172 -13.49 0.32 -4.84
C ALA A 172 -12.30 0.00 -5.77
N ALA A 173 -11.79 0.99 -6.50
CA ALA A 173 -10.64 0.80 -7.40
C ALA A 173 -9.38 0.36 -6.63
N LEU A 174 -9.07 1.02 -5.51
CA LEU A 174 -7.97 0.61 -4.63
C LEU A 174 -8.20 -0.77 -4.00
N GLY A 175 -9.45 -1.11 -3.66
CA GLY A 175 -9.83 -2.44 -3.23
C GLY A 175 -9.52 -3.52 -4.27
N VAL A 176 -9.87 -3.30 -5.54
CA VAL A 176 -9.53 -4.19 -6.66
C VAL A 176 -8.02 -4.27 -6.84
N THR A 177 -7.32 -3.15 -6.85
CA THR A 177 -5.86 -3.10 -6.96
C THR A 177 -5.18 -3.91 -5.86
N ILE A 178 -5.55 -3.70 -4.61
CA ILE A 178 -4.89 -4.39 -3.50
C ILE A 178 -5.34 -5.85 -3.46
N SER A 179 -6.53 -6.23 -3.95
CA SER A 179 -6.98 -7.63 -3.99
C SER A 179 -6.02 -8.58 -4.71
N GLY A 180 -5.20 -8.07 -5.66
CA GLY A 180 -4.15 -8.83 -6.32
C GLY A 180 -3.19 -9.50 -5.34
N SER A 181 -2.85 -8.84 -4.22
CA SER A 181 -1.94 -9.45 -3.24
C SER A 181 -2.53 -10.62 -2.48
N SER A 182 -3.85 -10.66 -2.31
CA SER A 182 -4.55 -11.82 -1.73
C SER A 182 -4.53 -12.98 -2.70
N ILE A 183 -4.77 -12.73 -3.99
CA ILE A 183 -4.68 -13.77 -5.02
C ILE A 183 -3.25 -14.32 -5.09
N GLY A 184 -2.25 -13.43 -5.06
CA GLY A 184 -0.83 -13.82 -5.00
C GLY A 184 -0.48 -14.60 -3.74
N GLY A 185 -1.02 -14.20 -2.59
CA GLY A 185 -0.83 -14.87 -1.30
C GLY A 185 -1.46 -16.26 -1.22
N VAL A 186 -2.43 -16.58 -2.09
CA VAL A 186 -2.93 -17.96 -2.25
C VAL A 186 -2.06 -18.72 -3.25
N VAL A 187 -1.84 -18.15 -4.44
CA VAL A 187 -1.24 -18.88 -5.57
C VAL A 187 0.26 -19.14 -5.36
N ILE A 188 1.03 -18.11 -4.98
CA ILE A 188 2.50 -18.19 -4.96
C ILE A 188 3.01 -19.18 -3.90
N PRO A 189 2.55 -19.17 -2.63
CA PRO A 189 3.00 -20.15 -1.65
C PRO A 189 2.70 -21.60 -2.06
N ILE A 190 1.53 -21.86 -2.68
CA ILE A 190 1.15 -23.20 -3.15
C ILE A 190 2.08 -23.67 -4.27
N VAL A 191 2.32 -22.80 -5.27
CA VAL A 191 3.27 -23.10 -6.36
C VAL A 191 4.65 -23.37 -5.78
N PHE A 192 5.10 -22.53 -4.86
CA PHE A 192 6.43 -22.63 -4.27
C PHE A 192 6.63 -23.91 -3.46
N SER A 193 5.67 -24.26 -2.59
CA SER A 193 5.68 -25.51 -1.82
C SER A 193 5.70 -26.75 -2.72
N LYS A 194 4.89 -26.78 -3.79
CA LYS A 194 4.92 -27.88 -4.76
C LYS A 194 6.25 -28.00 -5.50
N LEU A 195 6.85 -26.88 -5.89
CA LEU A 195 8.13 -26.88 -6.60
C LEU A 195 9.28 -27.34 -5.68
N LEU A 196 9.30 -26.91 -4.43
CA LEU A 196 10.36 -27.29 -3.48
C LEU A 196 10.24 -28.72 -2.94
N ASN A 197 9.02 -29.18 -2.64
CA ASN A 197 8.81 -30.45 -1.95
C ASN A 197 8.34 -31.60 -2.87
N GLY A 198 7.66 -31.26 -3.96
CA GLY A 198 6.99 -32.23 -4.83
C GLY A 198 7.69 -32.48 -6.16
N SER A 199 8.84 -31.85 -6.41
CA SER A 199 9.55 -31.95 -7.68
C SER A 199 11.04 -32.25 -7.47
N SER A 200 11.70 -32.81 -8.50
CA SER A 200 13.15 -32.99 -8.50
C SER A 200 13.92 -31.70 -8.81
N LEU A 201 13.24 -30.54 -8.85
CA LEU A 201 13.86 -29.25 -9.14
C LEU A 201 14.56 -28.74 -7.87
N GLY A 202 15.83 -28.34 -8.02
CA GLY A 202 16.54 -27.65 -6.94
C GLY A 202 15.99 -26.25 -6.67
N PHE A 203 16.29 -25.71 -5.48
CA PHE A 203 15.86 -24.38 -5.02
C PHE A 203 15.95 -23.27 -6.08
N GLY A 204 17.10 -23.17 -6.75
CA GLY A 204 17.34 -22.10 -7.72
C GLY A 204 16.34 -22.12 -8.88
N TRP A 205 16.00 -23.29 -9.41
CA TRP A 205 15.00 -23.39 -10.47
C TRP A 205 13.59 -23.11 -9.97
N SER A 206 13.25 -23.55 -8.75
CA SER A 206 11.95 -23.26 -8.12
C SER A 206 11.72 -21.75 -7.97
N VAL A 207 12.72 -21.00 -7.51
CA VAL A 207 12.67 -19.52 -7.41
C VAL A 207 12.57 -18.86 -8.79
N ARG A 208 13.35 -19.33 -9.78
CA ARG A 208 13.30 -18.77 -11.15
C ARG A 208 11.94 -18.98 -11.80
N ILE A 209 11.34 -20.17 -11.65
CA ILE A 209 10.00 -20.46 -12.18
C ILE A 209 8.98 -19.48 -11.59
N VAL A 210 9.03 -19.21 -10.28
CA VAL A 210 8.17 -18.18 -9.68
C VAL A 210 8.44 -16.79 -10.27
N GLY A 211 9.71 -16.43 -10.47
CA GLY A 211 10.08 -15.19 -11.17
C GLY A 211 9.50 -15.11 -12.59
N PHE A 212 9.55 -16.20 -13.35
CA PHE A 212 8.95 -16.28 -14.70
C PHE A 212 7.43 -16.21 -14.68
N ILE A 213 6.78 -16.76 -13.65
CA ILE A 213 5.32 -16.63 -13.45
C ILE A 213 4.96 -15.16 -13.17
N MET A 214 5.78 -14.42 -12.42
CA MET A 214 5.53 -13.01 -12.09
C MET A 214 5.85 -12.05 -13.26
N MET A 215 6.80 -12.41 -14.12
CA MET A 215 7.22 -11.59 -15.26
C MET A 215 6.08 -11.05 -16.14
N PRO A 216 5.11 -11.85 -16.64
CA PRO A 216 4.01 -11.33 -17.46
C PRO A 216 3.12 -10.32 -16.71
N PHE A 217 2.90 -10.51 -15.41
CA PHE A 217 2.12 -9.57 -14.59
C PHE A 217 2.86 -8.24 -14.43
N LEU A 218 4.19 -8.28 -14.22
CA LEU A 218 5.02 -7.08 -14.14
C LEU A 218 5.12 -6.37 -15.49
N LEU A 219 5.27 -7.10 -16.60
CA LEU A 219 5.26 -6.53 -17.95
C LEU A 219 3.94 -5.83 -18.26
N PHE A 220 2.81 -6.48 -17.92
CA PHE A 220 1.50 -5.86 -18.04
C PHE A 220 1.41 -4.56 -17.23
N SER A 221 1.90 -4.57 -15.99
CA SER A 221 1.95 -3.39 -15.12
C SER A 221 2.74 -2.24 -15.73
N CYS A 222 3.92 -2.52 -16.29
CA CYS A 222 4.81 -1.54 -16.93
C CYS A 222 4.21 -0.86 -18.17
N VAL A 223 3.31 -1.56 -18.87
CA VAL A 223 2.65 -1.06 -20.10
C VAL A 223 1.37 -0.29 -19.76
N PHE A 224 0.56 -0.81 -18.84
CA PHE A 224 -0.81 -0.30 -18.62
C PHE A 224 -0.95 0.69 -17.48
N ILE A 225 -0.05 0.71 -16.49
CA ILE A 225 -0.09 1.76 -15.46
C ILE A 225 0.36 3.08 -16.07
N LYS A 226 -0.49 4.09 -15.96
CA LYS A 226 -0.28 5.43 -16.52
C LYS A 226 -0.59 6.48 -15.48
N ALA A 227 0.27 7.50 -15.37
CA ALA A 227 -0.07 8.71 -14.64
C ALA A 227 -1.12 9.48 -15.44
N ARG A 228 -2.10 10.06 -14.72
CA ARG A 228 -3.15 10.87 -15.36
C ARG A 228 -2.78 12.34 -15.35
N LEU A 229 -2.20 12.80 -14.24
CA LEU A 229 -1.85 14.19 -14.04
C LEU A 229 -0.42 14.44 -14.55
N PRO A 230 -0.14 15.66 -15.06
CA PRO A 230 1.21 16.02 -15.45
C PRO A 230 2.12 15.97 -14.22
N PRO A 231 3.36 15.47 -14.36
CA PRO A 231 4.29 15.39 -13.25
C PRO A 231 4.57 16.78 -12.68
N LYS A 232 4.68 16.87 -11.34
CA LYS A 232 5.04 18.10 -10.63
C LYS A 232 6.33 17.86 -9.88
N VAL A 233 7.22 18.86 -9.87
CA VAL A 233 8.39 18.83 -8.99
C VAL A 233 7.89 18.93 -7.55
N SER A 234 7.72 17.77 -6.92
CA SER A 234 7.34 17.65 -5.52
C SER A 234 8.59 17.54 -4.65
N ASN A 235 8.48 17.97 -3.39
CA ASN A 235 9.46 17.58 -2.38
C ASN A 235 9.18 16.14 -1.95
N PHE A 236 10.22 15.41 -1.54
CA PHE A 236 10.07 14.05 -1.01
C PHE A 236 9.18 14.02 0.24
N PHE A 237 9.22 15.10 1.02
CA PHE A 237 8.35 15.29 2.17
C PHE A 237 7.57 16.59 2.01
N ASP A 238 6.26 16.50 2.12
CA ASP A 238 5.38 17.66 2.24
C ASP A 238 5.01 17.86 3.70
N TRP A 239 5.76 18.73 4.39
CA TRP A 239 5.48 19.12 5.78
C TRP A 239 4.09 19.73 5.96
N GLY A 240 3.46 20.23 4.88
CA GLY A 240 2.07 20.69 4.89
C GLY A 240 1.07 19.58 5.19
N ALA A 241 1.36 18.33 4.83
CA ALA A 241 0.52 17.18 5.16
C ALA A 241 0.41 16.98 6.68
N PHE A 242 1.53 17.10 7.39
CA PHE A 242 1.60 16.96 8.86
C PHE A 242 0.99 18.12 9.64
N LYS A 243 0.66 19.24 8.96
CA LYS A 243 -0.15 20.32 9.54
C LYS A 243 -1.64 20.01 9.50
N GLN A 244 -2.07 19.01 8.73
CA GLN A 244 -3.46 18.59 8.66
C GLN A 244 -3.75 17.55 9.75
N THR A 245 -4.56 17.93 10.75
CA THR A 245 -4.92 17.04 11.86
C THR A 245 -5.54 15.73 11.38
N GLU A 246 -6.40 15.77 10.35
CA GLU A 246 -7.02 14.57 9.77
C GLU A 246 -5.97 13.60 9.19
N PHE A 247 -4.98 14.10 8.44
CA PHE A 247 -3.90 13.27 7.90
C PHE A 247 -3.07 12.62 9.01
N CYS A 248 -2.69 13.39 10.03
CA CYS A 248 -1.93 12.89 11.17
C CYS A 248 -2.69 11.80 11.94
N LEU A 249 -3.99 12.00 12.18
CA LEU A 249 -4.81 11.00 12.85
C LEU A 249 -4.99 9.74 12.00
N LEU A 250 -5.21 9.87 10.69
CA LEU A 250 -5.32 8.70 9.79
C LEU A 250 -3.98 7.94 9.66
N ALA A 251 -2.85 8.63 9.58
CA ALA A 251 -1.53 8.00 9.56
C ALA A 251 -1.23 7.30 10.89
N CYS A 252 -1.58 7.91 12.01
CA CYS A 252 -1.46 7.31 13.35
C CYS A 252 -2.36 6.07 13.50
N ALA A 253 -3.62 6.16 13.05
CA ALA A 253 -4.54 5.03 13.02
C ALA A 253 -3.98 3.87 12.19
N MET A 254 -3.44 4.17 11.01
CA MET A 254 -2.82 3.18 10.13
C MET A 254 -1.62 2.50 10.78
N PHE A 255 -0.76 3.25 11.48
CA PHE A 255 0.36 2.71 12.24
C PHE A 255 -0.12 1.67 13.28
N PHE A 256 -1.10 2.04 14.12
CA PHE A 256 -1.61 1.15 15.16
C PHE A 256 -2.34 -0.07 14.60
N MET A 257 -3.10 0.09 13.51
CA MET A 257 -3.73 -1.05 12.85
C MET A 257 -2.69 -1.99 12.23
N MET A 258 -1.66 -1.46 11.57
CA MET A 258 -0.60 -2.27 10.97
C MET A 258 0.22 -3.04 12.01
N LEU A 259 0.37 -2.50 13.22
CA LEU A 259 1.07 -3.16 14.31
C LEU A 259 0.36 -4.47 14.73
N GLY A 260 -0.97 -4.48 14.75
CA GLY A 260 -1.76 -5.63 15.20
C GLY A 260 -2.19 -6.58 14.07
N VAL A 261 -2.49 -6.05 12.87
CA VAL A 261 -3.20 -6.80 11.82
C VAL A 261 -2.44 -8.01 11.27
N PHE A 262 -1.10 -7.98 11.28
CA PHE A 262 -0.27 -9.08 10.78
C PHE A 262 -0.19 -10.28 11.74
N THR A 263 -0.58 -10.09 13.00
CA THR A 263 -0.44 -11.12 14.05
C THR A 263 -1.14 -12.44 13.69
N PRO A 264 -2.43 -12.44 13.29
CA PRO A 264 -3.09 -13.69 12.92
C PRO A 264 -2.48 -14.31 11.66
N LEU A 265 -1.96 -13.51 10.71
CA LEU A 265 -1.34 -14.04 9.50
C LEU A 265 -0.08 -14.86 9.81
N PHE A 266 0.67 -14.52 10.86
CA PHE A 266 1.87 -15.24 11.26
C PHE A 266 1.62 -16.38 12.25
N TYR A 267 0.74 -16.18 13.25
CA TYR A 267 0.63 -17.10 14.38
C TYR A 267 -0.51 -18.12 14.27
N ILE A 268 -1.48 -17.95 13.35
CA ILE A 268 -2.60 -18.89 13.19
C ILE A 268 -2.12 -20.32 12.88
N PRO A 269 -1.21 -20.56 11.90
CA PRO A 269 -0.76 -21.91 11.61
C PRO A 269 -0.08 -22.57 12.83
N THR A 270 0.76 -21.81 13.55
CA THR A 270 1.43 -22.29 14.76
C THR A 270 0.44 -22.63 15.88
N LEU A 271 -0.58 -21.80 16.09
CA LEU A 271 -1.64 -22.05 17.07
C LEU A 271 -2.50 -23.27 16.69
N ALA A 272 -2.78 -23.46 15.40
CA ALA A 272 -3.53 -24.63 14.94
C ALA A 272 -2.76 -25.93 15.18
N VAL A 273 -1.46 -25.95 14.86
CA VAL A 273 -0.59 -27.10 15.09
C VAL A 273 -0.43 -27.40 16.59
N SER A 274 -0.28 -26.37 17.44
CA SER A 274 -0.18 -26.58 18.90
C SER A 274 -1.45 -27.16 19.51
N ARG A 275 -2.60 -27.05 18.82
CA ARG A 275 -3.88 -27.68 19.17
C ARG A 275 -4.15 -29.00 18.45
N GLY A 276 -3.13 -29.58 17.81
CA GLY A 276 -3.19 -30.90 17.19
C GLY A 276 -3.70 -30.93 15.74
N MET A 277 -3.81 -29.78 15.07
CA MET A 277 -4.06 -29.75 13.63
C MET A 277 -2.83 -30.25 12.85
N ASP A 278 -3.05 -31.04 11.81
CA ASP A 278 -1.99 -31.40 10.86
C ASP A 278 -1.32 -30.16 10.25
N ALA A 279 0.00 -30.18 10.12
CA ALA A 279 0.78 -29.04 9.65
C ALA A 279 0.41 -28.64 8.20
N THR A 280 0.09 -29.61 7.34
CA THR A 280 -0.35 -29.34 5.97
C THR A 280 -1.69 -28.61 5.99
N LEU A 281 -2.64 -29.08 6.80
CA LEU A 281 -3.94 -28.43 6.95
C LEU A 281 -3.82 -27.03 7.57
N ALA A 282 -2.94 -26.85 8.55
CA ALA A 282 -2.67 -25.55 9.17
C ALA A 282 -2.11 -24.53 8.16
N SER A 283 -1.30 -24.97 7.19
CA SER A 283 -0.78 -24.10 6.13
C SER A 283 -1.90 -23.54 5.21
N TYR A 284 -2.97 -24.31 5.00
CA TYR A 284 -4.13 -23.86 4.22
C TYR A 284 -4.94 -22.76 4.93
N LEU A 285 -4.83 -22.61 6.25
CA LEU A 285 -5.50 -21.52 6.97
C LEU A 285 -5.08 -20.15 6.45
N LEU A 286 -3.79 -19.98 6.11
CA LEU A 286 -3.29 -18.73 5.53
C LEU A 286 -3.86 -18.48 4.12
N ALA A 287 -4.05 -19.54 3.34
CA ALA A 287 -4.71 -19.45 2.04
C ALA A 287 -6.19 -19.05 2.20
N ILE A 288 -6.89 -19.57 3.21
CA ILE A 288 -8.28 -19.20 3.54
C ILE A 288 -8.36 -17.72 3.93
N ILE A 289 -7.46 -17.24 4.79
CA ILE A 289 -7.37 -15.81 5.16
C ILE A 289 -7.22 -14.94 3.90
N ASN A 290 -6.27 -15.28 3.04
CA ASN A 290 -6.04 -14.53 1.81
C ASN A 290 -7.24 -14.58 0.87
N ALA A 291 -7.88 -15.74 0.68
CA ALA A 291 -9.07 -15.88 -0.15
C ALA A 291 -10.24 -15.02 0.37
N ALA A 292 -10.52 -15.03 1.67
CA ALA A 292 -11.54 -14.19 2.28
C ALA A 292 -11.21 -12.69 2.17
N SER A 293 -9.92 -12.34 2.23
CA SER A 293 -9.42 -10.97 2.11
C SER A 293 -9.65 -10.34 0.73
N ILE A 294 -9.79 -11.13 -0.34
CA ILE A 294 -10.21 -10.63 -1.66
C ILE A 294 -11.56 -9.91 -1.54
N PHE A 295 -12.54 -10.57 -0.93
CA PHE A 295 -13.87 -10.00 -0.71
C PHE A 295 -13.83 -8.85 0.32
N GLY A 296 -13.00 -9.00 1.35
CA GLY A 296 -12.71 -7.99 2.36
C GLY A 296 -12.10 -6.69 1.83
N ARG A 297 -11.50 -6.71 0.65
CA ARG A 297 -10.93 -5.52 -0.01
C ARG A 297 -11.94 -4.85 -0.94
N ILE A 298 -12.67 -5.65 -1.70
CA ILE A 298 -13.56 -5.16 -2.76
C ILE A 298 -14.89 -4.69 -2.17
N ILE A 299 -15.56 -5.51 -1.35
CA ILE A 299 -16.91 -5.20 -0.85
C ILE A 299 -16.86 -3.97 0.07
N PRO A 300 -15.99 -3.91 1.10
CA PRO A 300 -15.83 -2.70 1.91
C PRO A 300 -15.32 -1.50 1.10
N GLY A 301 -14.52 -1.69 0.05
CA GLY A 301 -14.13 -0.61 -0.87
C GLY A 301 -15.33 0.03 -1.58
N VAL A 302 -16.26 -0.77 -2.08
CA VAL A 302 -17.51 -0.28 -2.69
C VAL A 302 -18.41 0.40 -1.65
N LEU A 303 -18.44 -0.10 -0.42
CA LEU A 303 -19.15 0.54 0.68
C LEU A 303 -18.50 1.87 1.09
N ALA A 304 -17.17 1.94 1.08
CA ALA A 304 -16.40 3.14 1.41
C ALA A 304 -16.70 4.29 0.44
N ASP A 305 -16.89 4.01 -0.84
CA ASP A 305 -17.30 5.02 -1.82
C ASP A 305 -18.69 5.62 -1.51
N LYS A 306 -19.55 4.92 -0.75
CA LYS A 306 -20.91 5.38 -0.38
C LYS A 306 -21.01 5.93 1.04
N LEU A 307 -20.27 5.34 1.98
CA LEU A 307 -20.33 5.60 3.40
C LEU A 307 -19.19 6.50 3.88
N GLY A 308 -18.18 6.76 3.04
CA GLY A 308 -16.96 7.48 3.36
C GLY A 308 -15.80 6.53 3.68
N PRO A 309 -14.63 6.66 3.02
CA PRO A 309 -13.44 5.85 3.29
C PRO A 309 -13.00 5.81 4.75
N SER A 310 -12.98 6.95 5.44
CA SER A 310 -12.59 7.02 6.86
C SER A 310 -13.56 6.26 7.78
N ASN A 311 -14.86 6.26 7.47
CA ASN A 311 -15.86 5.49 8.23
C ASN A 311 -15.60 3.99 8.13
N VAL A 312 -15.49 3.50 6.90
CA VAL A 312 -15.28 2.07 6.65
C VAL A 312 -13.92 1.61 7.18
N PHE A 313 -12.88 2.43 7.04
CA PHE A 313 -11.56 2.17 7.63
C PHE A 313 -11.64 2.04 9.17
N SER A 314 -12.35 2.96 9.84
CA SER A 314 -12.53 2.92 11.30
C SER A 314 -13.26 1.66 11.75
N VAL A 315 -14.41 1.35 11.12
CA VAL A 315 -15.20 0.15 11.43
C VAL A 315 -14.38 -1.11 11.19
N ALA A 316 -13.65 -1.18 10.07
CA ALA A 316 -12.78 -2.32 9.78
C ALA A 316 -11.68 -2.50 10.84
N GLY A 317 -11.05 -1.42 11.31
CA GLY A 317 -10.07 -1.47 12.38
C GLY A 317 -10.66 -1.97 13.70
N ILE A 318 -11.83 -1.46 14.09
CA ILE A 318 -12.52 -1.88 15.32
C ILE A 318 -12.89 -3.37 15.25
N VAL A 319 -13.55 -3.78 14.18
CA VAL A 319 -13.99 -5.18 14.00
C VAL A 319 -12.79 -6.12 13.92
N THR A 320 -11.73 -5.73 13.19
CA THR A 320 -10.47 -6.49 13.14
C THR A 320 -9.90 -6.64 14.55
N GLY A 321 -9.83 -5.56 15.33
CA GLY A 321 -9.31 -5.62 16.70
C GLY A 321 -10.11 -6.54 17.62
N VAL A 322 -11.45 -6.53 17.55
CA VAL A 322 -12.30 -7.48 18.29
C VAL A 322 -11.99 -8.92 17.90
N ILE A 323 -11.89 -9.21 16.59
CA ILE A 323 -11.60 -10.57 16.11
C ILE A 323 -10.21 -11.01 16.57
N VAL A 324 -9.20 -10.14 16.49
CA VAL A 324 -7.82 -10.45 16.92
C VAL A 324 -7.73 -10.70 18.43
N CYS A 325 -8.51 -10.00 19.26
CA CYS A 325 -8.64 -10.33 20.68
C CYS A 325 -9.13 -11.76 20.92
N CYS A 326 -9.84 -12.35 19.96
CA CYS A 326 -10.32 -13.74 20.00
C CYS A 326 -9.34 -14.75 19.39
N LEU A 327 -8.08 -14.38 19.09
CA LEU A 327 -7.08 -15.25 18.45
C LEU A 327 -6.94 -16.61 19.16
N ASP A 328 -6.95 -16.63 20.49
CA ASP A 328 -6.74 -17.84 21.30
C ASP A 328 -8.03 -18.70 21.49
N LYS A 329 -9.15 -18.33 20.88
CA LYS A 329 -10.42 -19.07 21.05
C LYS A 329 -10.55 -20.34 20.19
N PRO A 330 -10.20 -20.36 18.89
CA PRO A 330 -10.47 -21.49 18.00
C PRO A 330 -9.76 -22.79 18.43
N SER A 331 -10.51 -23.84 18.72
CA SER A 331 -10.01 -25.11 19.26
C SER A 331 -10.10 -26.27 18.27
N GLY A 332 -11.11 -26.26 17.38
CA GLY A 332 -11.30 -27.26 16.33
C GLY A 332 -11.05 -26.71 14.92
N THR A 333 -10.86 -27.61 13.94
CA THR A 333 -10.62 -27.25 12.54
C THR A 333 -11.68 -26.31 11.97
N ALA A 334 -12.97 -26.59 12.22
CA ALA A 334 -14.06 -25.73 11.76
C ALA A 334 -13.98 -24.32 12.37
N GLU A 335 -13.63 -24.22 13.65
CA GLU A 335 -13.48 -22.94 14.35
C GLU A 335 -12.33 -22.11 13.78
N PHE A 336 -11.19 -22.76 13.47
CA PHE A 336 -10.06 -22.09 12.80
C PHE A 336 -10.45 -21.59 11.40
N VAL A 337 -11.16 -22.40 10.61
CA VAL A 337 -11.61 -22.00 9.27
C VAL A 337 -12.54 -20.80 9.36
N VAL A 338 -13.53 -20.83 10.26
CA VAL A 338 -14.46 -19.72 10.48
C VAL A 338 -13.71 -18.46 10.92
N TYR A 339 -12.79 -18.57 11.89
CA TYR A 339 -11.95 -17.47 12.33
C TYR A 339 -11.16 -16.86 11.17
N CYS A 340 -10.52 -17.69 10.34
CA CYS A 340 -9.73 -17.28 9.18
C CYS A 340 -10.57 -16.52 8.14
N ILE A 341 -11.81 -16.92 7.91
CA ILE A 341 -12.73 -16.21 7.01
C ILE A 341 -13.04 -14.81 7.54
N PHE A 342 -13.41 -14.70 8.83
CA PHE A 342 -13.75 -13.40 9.43
C PHE A 342 -12.55 -12.45 9.49
N ILE A 343 -11.39 -12.94 9.95
CA ILE A 343 -10.19 -12.10 10.00
C ILE A 343 -9.72 -11.73 8.60
N GLY A 344 -9.76 -12.64 7.63
CA GLY A 344 -9.40 -12.36 6.25
C GLY A 344 -10.27 -11.26 5.64
N PHE A 345 -11.59 -11.37 5.82
CA PHE A 345 -12.54 -10.35 5.35
C PHE A 345 -12.29 -8.97 6.00
N CYS A 346 -12.14 -8.91 7.32
CA CYS A 346 -12.02 -7.62 8.01
C CYS A 346 -10.64 -6.97 7.84
N SER A 347 -9.56 -7.77 7.96
CA SER A 347 -8.18 -7.29 7.77
C SER A 347 -7.91 -6.83 6.34
N GLY A 348 -8.61 -7.40 5.35
CA GLY A 348 -8.50 -7.00 3.95
C GLY A 348 -8.78 -5.51 3.73
N THR A 349 -9.72 -4.95 4.48
CA THR A 349 -10.08 -3.53 4.37
C THR A 349 -9.05 -2.58 4.95
N VAL A 350 -8.15 -3.02 5.84
CA VAL A 350 -7.21 -2.12 6.54
C VAL A 350 -6.29 -1.40 5.56
N ILE A 351 -5.68 -2.15 4.63
CA ILE A 351 -4.74 -1.56 3.66
C ILE A 351 -5.48 -0.69 2.64
N SER A 352 -6.52 -1.24 2.00
CA SER A 352 -7.25 -0.51 0.95
C SER A 352 -8.05 0.67 1.48
N GLY A 353 -8.69 0.51 2.63
CA GLY A 353 -9.41 1.56 3.35
C GLY A 353 -8.47 2.64 3.87
N GLY A 354 -7.31 2.26 4.43
CA GLY A 354 -6.29 3.19 4.89
C GLY A 354 -5.73 4.05 3.74
N SER A 355 -5.37 3.43 2.61
CA SER A 355 -4.96 4.17 1.41
C SER A 355 -6.06 5.08 0.89
N ALA A 356 -7.31 4.62 0.84
CA ALA A 356 -8.43 5.44 0.38
C ALA A 356 -8.71 6.62 1.32
N ALA A 357 -8.60 6.43 2.63
CA ALA A 357 -8.78 7.48 3.64
C ALA A 357 -7.66 8.54 3.53
N LEU A 358 -6.40 8.12 3.44
CA LEU A 358 -5.27 9.03 3.24
C LEU A 358 -5.36 9.80 1.92
N ALA A 359 -5.86 9.18 0.85
CA ALA A 359 -6.05 9.84 -0.44
C ALA A 359 -7.08 10.99 -0.38
N ARG A 360 -7.97 11.04 0.62
CA ARG A 360 -8.95 12.13 0.76
C ARG A 360 -8.36 13.41 1.33
N THR A 361 -7.32 13.30 2.15
CA THR A 361 -6.67 14.48 2.76
C THR A 361 -5.76 15.23 1.79
N VAL A 362 -5.65 14.73 0.54
CA VAL A 362 -4.82 15.30 -0.50
C VAL A 362 -5.51 16.53 -1.10
N LYS A 363 -4.98 17.72 -0.77
CA LYS A 363 -5.49 18.99 -1.32
C LYS A 363 -5.12 19.19 -2.78
N ASN A 364 -3.91 18.81 -3.17
CA ASN A 364 -3.45 18.85 -4.55
C ASN A 364 -3.29 17.41 -5.09
N PRO A 365 -4.14 16.97 -6.03
CA PRO A 365 -4.08 15.62 -6.62
C PRO A 365 -2.74 15.24 -7.25
N GLN A 366 -1.89 16.21 -7.61
CA GLN A 366 -0.52 15.96 -8.10
C GLN A 366 0.45 15.50 -7.00
N LEU A 367 0.09 15.63 -5.71
CA LEU A 367 0.87 15.17 -4.55
C LEU A 367 0.31 13.86 -3.96
N MET A 368 -0.54 13.17 -4.72
CA MET A 368 -1.19 11.93 -4.29
C MET A 368 -0.17 10.86 -3.89
N GLY A 369 0.92 10.74 -4.66
CA GLY A 369 2.00 9.82 -4.35
C GLY A 369 2.67 10.15 -3.02
N THR A 370 3.08 11.40 -2.81
CA THR A 370 3.73 11.85 -1.57
C THR A 370 2.86 11.60 -0.34
N TYR A 371 1.55 11.90 -0.37
CA TYR A 371 0.67 11.70 0.79
C TYR A 371 0.47 10.23 1.13
N LEU A 372 0.18 9.39 0.13
CA LEU A 372 0.05 7.94 0.33
C LEU A 372 1.37 7.34 0.83
N GLY A 373 2.48 7.78 0.23
CA GLY A 373 3.83 7.36 0.58
C GLY A 373 4.21 7.70 2.02
N MET A 374 4.00 8.94 2.46
CA MET A 374 4.27 9.35 3.85
C MET A 374 3.35 8.64 4.84
N GLY A 375 2.05 8.58 4.58
CA GLY A 375 1.08 7.99 5.51
C GLY A 375 1.30 6.48 5.71
N MET A 376 1.55 5.73 4.64
CA MET A 376 1.84 4.30 4.72
C MET A 376 3.29 4.02 5.11
N GLY A 377 4.22 4.89 4.74
CA GLY A 377 5.64 4.77 5.10
C GLY A 377 5.87 4.82 6.61
N LEU A 378 5.10 5.62 7.35
CA LEU A 378 5.14 5.61 8.82
C LEU A 378 4.78 4.25 9.42
N SER A 379 3.92 3.48 8.74
CA SER A 379 3.52 2.15 9.18
C SER A 379 4.61 1.09 9.00
N SER A 380 5.71 1.40 8.30
CA SER A 380 6.86 0.48 8.17
C SER A 380 7.44 0.07 9.52
N VAL A 381 7.54 1.02 10.45
CA VAL A 381 8.05 0.78 11.80
C VAL A 381 7.12 -0.17 12.56
N ALA A 382 5.80 0.00 12.42
CA ALA A 382 4.82 -0.90 13.03
C ALA A 382 4.97 -2.35 12.54
N VAL A 383 5.16 -2.53 11.22
CA VAL A 383 5.38 -3.85 10.61
C VAL A 383 6.70 -4.49 11.09
N LEU A 384 7.72 -3.67 11.36
CA LEU A 384 9.02 -4.14 11.85
C LEU A 384 8.97 -4.57 13.33
N ILE A 385 8.34 -3.77 14.20
CA ILE A 385 8.36 -4.01 15.65
C ILE A 385 7.26 -4.98 16.12
N GLY A 386 6.17 -5.14 15.35
CA GLY A 386 5.04 -5.98 15.72
C GLY A 386 5.40 -7.44 15.97
N PRO A 387 6.02 -8.15 15.00
CA PRO A 387 6.36 -9.56 15.19
C PRO A 387 7.29 -9.83 16.39
N PRO A 388 8.38 -9.07 16.61
CA PRO A 388 9.21 -9.24 17.81
C PRO A 388 8.46 -9.05 19.14
N ILE A 389 7.57 -8.06 19.23
CA ILE A 389 6.75 -7.84 20.43
C ILE A 389 5.84 -9.06 20.66
N ASN A 390 5.17 -9.54 19.62
CA ASN A 390 4.31 -10.72 19.72
C ASN A 390 5.09 -12.00 20.07
N GLY A 391 6.31 -12.17 19.54
CA GLY A 391 7.17 -13.30 19.89
C GLY A 391 7.49 -13.33 21.39
N ARG A 392 7.91 -12.19 21.94
CA ARG A 392 8.17 -12.09 23.39
C ARG A 392 6.93 -12.30 24.26
N LEU A 393 5.78 -11.79 23.82
CA LEU A 393 4.51 -12.00 24.50
C LEU A 393 4.09 -13.48 24.48
N LEU A 394 4.33 -14.17 23.36
CA LEU A 394 4.05 -15.59 23.22
C LEU A 394 4.91 -16.42 24.17
N ASP A 395 6.22 -16.16 24.20
CA ASP A 395 7.18 -16.91 25.03
C ASP A 395 6.88 -16.79 26.53
N GLN A 396 6.41 -15.62 26.98
CA GLN A 396 6.19 -15.35 28.40
C GLN A 396 4.75 -15.61 28.88
N TYR A 397 3.75 -15.34 28.03
CA TYR A 397 2.35 -15.26 28.45
C TYR A 397 1.38 -16.04 27.54
N GLY A 398 1.85 -16.68 26.48
CA GLY A 398 1.03 -17.51 25.58
C GLY A 398 0.21 -16.73 24.55
N PHE A 399 -0.61 -17.44 23.75
CA PHE A 399 -1.33 -16.85 22.62
C PHE A 399 -2.41 -15.83 23.00
N LEU A 400 -2.97 -15.91 24.21
CA LEU A 400 -3.96 -14.94 24.67
C LEU A 400 -3.37 -13.53 24.77
N SER A 401 -2.15 -13.38 25.29
CA SER A 401 -1.48 -12.07 25.42
C SER A 401 -1.18 -11.45 24.06
N VAL A 402 -0.78 -12.28 23.09
CA VAL A 402 -0.54 -11.91 21.69
C VAL A 402 -1.82 -11.41 21.03
N GLY A 403 -2.93 -12.15 21.21
CA GLY A 403 -4.24 -11.74 20.70
C GLY A 403 -4.74 -10.44 21.34
N LEU A 404 -4.61 -10.30 22.66
CA LEU A 404 -5.04 -9.10 23.38
C LEU A 404 -4.22 -7.86 23.01
N PHE A 405 -2.89 -7.95 22.99
CA PHE A 405 -2.04 -6.84 22.59
C PHE A 405 -2.42 -6.36 21.18
N SER A 406 -2.35 -7.25 20.20
CA SER A 406 -2.60 -6.91 18.79
C SER A 406 -4.05 -6.48 18.53
N GLY A 407 -5.01 -7.08 19.21
CA GLY A 407 -6.41 -6.68 19.11
C GLY A 407 -6.66 -5.29 19.69
N LEU A 408 -6.05 -4.97 20.85
CA LEU A 408 -6.16 -3.66 21.48
C LEU A 408 -5.49 -2.56 20.67
N VAL A 409 -4.31 -2.79 20.06
CA VAL A 409 -3.72 -1.79 19.16
C VAL A 409 -4.54 -1.59 17.88
N CYS A 410 -5.14 -2.64 17.31
CA CYS A 410 -6.09 -2.47 16.20
C CYS A 410 -7.35 -1.68 16.62
N LEU A 411 -7.91 -1.96 17.80
CA LEU A 411 -9.04 -1.20 18.37
C LEU A 411 -8.67 0.28 18.56
N ALA A 412 -7.48 0.57 19.10
CA ALA A 412 -6.97 1.92 19.24
C ALA A 412 -6.84 2.61 17.88
N GLY A 413 -6.27 1.93 16.88
CA GLY A 413 -6.20 2.45 15.51
C GLY A 413 -7.58 2.76 14.92
N GLY A 414 -8.57 1.87 15.13
CA GLY A 414 -9.96 2.09 14.70
C GLY A 414 -10.62 3.28 15.40
N GLY A 415 -10.38 3.44 16.70
CA GLY A 415 -10.84 4.60 17.46
C GLY A 415 -10.20 5.91 17.02
N ILE A 416 -8.90 5.92 16.73
CA ILE A 416 -8.19 7.09 16.20
C ILE A 416 -8.71 7.47 14.82
N ALA A 417 -8.95 6.48 13.94
CA ALA A 417 -9.57 6.72 12.63
C ALA A 417 -10.98 7.29 12.77
N LEU A 418 -11.75 6.87 13.77
CA LEU A 418 -13.07 7.43 14.04
C LEU A 418 -12.96 8.88 14.55
N LEU A 419 -11.97 9.16 15.41
CA LEU A 419 -11.68 10.48 15.94
C LEU A 419 -11.27 11.47 14.84
N SER A 420 -10.59 11.01 13.78
CA SER A 420 -10.20 11.87 12.66
C SER A 420 -11.40 12.56 11.99
N LYS A 421 -12.59 11.93 12.07
CA LYS A 421 -13.83 12.49 11.51
C LYS A 421 -14.34 13.72 12.23
N VAL A 422 -13.98 13.91 13.51
CA VAL A 422 -14.33 15.14 14.27
C VAL A 422 -13.62 16.35 13.65
N PHE A 423 -12.46 16.15 13.06
CA PHE A 423 -11.63 17.18 12.44
C PHE A 423 -11.80 17.25 10.92
N SER A 424 -12.62 16.36 10.35
CA SER A 424 -12.95 16.39 8.93
C SER A 424 -14.00 17.47 8.68
N PRO A 425 -13.88 18.30 7.64
CA PRO A 425 -14.72 19.47 7.40
C PRO A 425 -16.22 19.19 7.23
N HIS A 426 -16.63 17.91 7.14
CA HIS A 426 -18.02 17.51 6.95
C HIS A 426 -18.66 16.82 8.17
N GLY A 427 -17.95 16.65 9.29
CA GLY A 427 -18.52 16.15 10.55
C GLY A 427 -18.72 14.62 10.63
N VAL A 428 -19.18 14.14 11.80
CA VAL A 428 -19.08 12.73 12.23
C VAL A 428 -19.88 11.75 11.34
N ILE A 429 -21.07 12.14 10.87
CA ILE A 429 -21.98 11.29 10.07
C ILE A 429 -21.81 11.51 8.56
N SER A 430 -20.98 12.46 8.14
CA SER A 430 -20.86 12.78 6.72
C SER A 430 -20.28 11.62 5.89
N LYS A 431 -20.91 11.43 4.72
CA LYS A 431 -20.42 10.62 3.60
C LYS A 431 -19.19 11.25 2.92
N PHE A 432 -19.11 12.57 2.99
CA PHE A 432 -18.03 13.40 2.47
C PHE A 432 -16.96 13.65 3.50
#